data_AF-A0A2H1FJ28-F1
#
_entry.id   AF-A0A2H1FJ28-F1
#
_cell.length_a   1.000
_cell.length_b   1.000
_cell.length_c   1.000
_cell.angle_alpha   90.00
_cell.angle_beta   90.00
_cell.angle_gamma   90.00
#
_symmetry.space_group_name_H-M   'P 1'
#
loop_
_entity.id
_entity.type
_entity.pdbx_description
1 polymer ?
#
loop_
_entity_poly.entity_id
_entity_poly.type
_entity_poly.pdbx_seq_one_letter_code
_entity_poly.pdbx_strand_id
1 'polypeptide(L)'
;MSDNGGTEVETFMSVRGGPYGKIHQPIHESITLAALIHGNFGVARGTTLENVSVHDWEYVRGAVWNDDPACLLFEDTSSDNKTYSTAAMWYKDYLLGEYQWQNNDANRLQNVIGRSHYGDLQFLHAMASNLGEPPQDTKRKLMTWLEVIYKLANGEDGITKDTTIEKTKLNDLLCPPFAFPQRWKTLEFVFARNTAFAGPDITRRAIGSIFHIIQDSYAIGHTRRVTLNPEDKISDQPLKFSLTTYDKWGPISNFHTYAGQSSEHSHYDHSDDPPPANLDDVEGFNSLLGCRMAVEKCEAFMKLFTAGTKWAAGVSKFFDEEIFALAEGATPANNEVW
;
A
#
# COMPACT_ATOMS: atom_id res chain seq x y z
N MET A 1 38.53 16.49 -11.90
CA MET A 1 37.60 17.39 -11.21
C MET A 1 36.22 16.87 -11.56
N SER A 2 35.58 16.28 -10.56
CA SER A 2 34.28 15.62 -10.62
C SER A 2 33.18 16.67 -10.78
N ASP A 3 32.42 16.54 -11.85
CA ASP A 3 31.18 17.30 -12.04
C ASP A 3 30.03 16.39 -11.60
N ASN A 4 29.64 16.52 -10.32
CA ASN A 4 28.47 15.86 -9.75
C ASN A 4 27.23 16.64 -10.22
N GLY A 5 26.82 16.40 -11.45
CA GLY A 5 25.54 16.87 -11.99
C GLY A 5 24.37 15.99 -11.53
N GLY A 6 24.22 15.78 -10.22
CA GLY A 6 23.01 15.20 -9.67
C GLY A 6 21.91 16.25 -9.72
N THR A 7 20.95 16.09 -10.62
CA THR A 7 19.65 16.75 -10.46
C THR A 7 19.02 16.20 -9.19
N GLU A 8 18.86 17.03 -8.17
CA GLU A 8 18.01 16.75 -7.02
C GLU A 8 16.61 16.42 -7.55
N VAL A 9 16.09 15.22 -7.26
CA VAL A 9 14.68 14.91 -7.54
C VAL A 9 13.96 14.51 -6.26
N GLU A 10 12.78 15.10 -6.09
CA GLU A 10 11.96 15.05 -4.89
C GLU A 10 11.28 13.68 -4.70
N THR A 11 11.05 13.35 -3.44
CA THR A 11 10.31 12.18 -2.96
C THR A 11 8.94 12.02 -3.65
N PHE A 12 8.64 10.85 -4.21
CA PHE A 12 7.33 10.50 -4.77
C PHE A 12 6.55 9.56 -3.84
N MET A 13 5.30 9.91 -3.52
CA MET A 13 4.31 8.91 -3.10
C MET A 13 3.45 8.53 -4.30
N SER A 14 2.91 7.32 -4.27
CA SER A 14 1.97 6.79 -5.27
C SER A 14 0.49 7.07 -4.94
N VAL A 15 0.23 7.69 -3.79
CA VAL A 15 -1.06 8.26 -3.41
C VAL A 15 -1.08 9.77 -3.65
N ARG A 16 -2.26 10.30 -3.95
CA ARG A 16 -2.43 11.75 -4.08
C ARG A 16 -2.29 12.40 -2.70
N GLY A 17 -1.54 13.51 -2.65
CA GLY A 17 -1.24 14.24 -1.43
C GLY A 17 -0.85 15.70 -1.68
N GLY A 18 -0.19 16.33 -0.70
CA GLY A 18 0.21 17.74 -0.77
C GLY A 18 -0.97 18.73 -0.74
N PRO A 19 -0.73 20.04 -0.98
CA PRO A 19 -1.75 21.08 -0.87
C PRO A 19 -3.02 20.80 -1.69
N TYR A 20 -4.06 20.30 -1.01
CA TYR A 20 -5.36 19.96 -1.59
C TYR A 20 -5.31 18.84 -2.65
N GLY A 21 -4.41 17.86 -2.48
CA GLY A 21 -4.30 16.71 -3.38
C GLY A 21 -3.71 17.06 -4.75
N LYS A 22 -2.88 18.10 -4.82
CA LYS A 22 -2.26 18.59 -6.06
C LYS A 22 -0.85 18.05 -6.29
N ILE A 23 -0.32 17.29 -5.34
CA ILE A 23 0.99 16.67 -5.42
C ILE A 23 0.77 15.16 -5.54
N HIS A 24 1.54 14.53 -6.43
CA HIS A 24 1.49 13.10 -6.77
C HIS A 24 0.26 12.64 -7.55
N GLN A 25 0.45 11.55 -8.31
CA GLN A 25 -0.59 10.90 -9.09
C GLN A 25 -1.38 9.93 -8.20
N PRO A 26 -2.72 9.87 -8.33
CA PRO A 26 -3.56 8.98 -7.53
C PRO A 26 -3.55 7.55 -8.08
N ILE A 27 -2.40 6.90 -8.14
CA ILE A 27 -2.28 5.58 -8.79
C ILE A 27 -3.00 4.52 -7.96
N HIS A 28 -2.76 4.48 -6.65
CA HIS A 28 -3.42 3.52 -5.75
C HIS A 28 -4.93 3.71 -5.70
N GLU A 29 -5.38 4.97 -5.66
CA GLU A 29 -6.81 5.28 -5.67
C GLU A 29 -7.46 4.86 -7.00
N SER A 30 -6.77 5.08 -8.13
CA SER A 30 -7.23 4.68 -9.46
C SER A 30 -7.29 3.16 -9.62
N ILE A 31 -6.26 2.42 -9.19
CA ILE A 31 -6.26 0.95 -9.23
C ILE A 31 -7.38 0.38 -8.37
N THR A 32 -7.59 0.96 -7.18
CA THR A 32 -8.67 0.57 -6.24
C THR A 32 -10.04 0.71 -6.90
N LEU A 33 -10.33 1.88 -7.47
CA LEU A 33 -11.61 2.10 -8.15
C LEU A 33 -11.74 1.23 -9.41
N ALA A 34 -10.69 1.09 -10.22
CA ALA A 34 -10.70 0.25 -11.42
C ALA A 34 -11.03 -1.21 -11.07
N ALA A 35 -10.41 -1.78 -10.03
CA ALA A 35 -10.70 -3.15 -9.60
C ALA A 35 -12.16 -3.34 -9.15
N LEU A 36 -12.72 -2.36 -8.44
CA LEU A 36 -14.11 -2.39 -7.98
C LEU A 36 -15.12 -2.22 -9.13
N ILE A 37 -14.84 -1.31 -10.07
CA ILE A 37 -15.69 -1.01 -11.22
C ILE A 37 -15.67 -2.18 -12.21
N HIS A 38 -14.48 -2.61 -12.62
CA HIS A 38 -14.30 -3.68 -13.61
C HIS A 38 -14.86 -5.01 -13.08
N GLY A 39 -14.59 -5.33 -11.82
CA GLY A 39 -15.12 -6.51 -11.14
C GLY A 39 -16.61 -6.44 -10.75
N ASN A 40 -17.27 -5.31 -10.97
CA ASN A 40 -18.68 -5.06 -10.61
C ASN A 40 -18.95 -5.28 -9.11
N PHE A 41 -18.07 -4.79 -8.24
CA PHE A 41 -18.12 -4.93 -6.78
C PHE A 41 -18.80 -3.75 -6.09
N GLY A 42 -19.95 -3.33 -6.61
CA GLY A 42 -20.80 -2.31 -5.99
C GLY A 42 -20.38 -0.86 -6.25
N VAL A 43 -19.31 -0.62 -7.01
CA VAL A 43 -18.97 0.71 -7.55
C VAL A 43 -19.45 0.79 -9.00
N ALA A 44 -20.15 1.87 -9.34
CA ALA A 44 -20.78 2.02 -10.64
C ALA A 44 -19.77 2.29 -11.76
N ARG A 45 -20.11 1.86 -12.98
CA ARG A 45 -19.37 2.24 -14.19
C ARG A 45 -19.38 3.77 -14.37
N GLY A 46 -18.28 4.31 -14.91
CA GLY A 46 -18.07 5.75 -15.04
C GLY A 46 -17.77 6.47 -13.73
N THR A 47 -17.57 5.74 -12.62
CA THR A 47 -17.07 6.35 -11.39
C THR A 47 -15.61 6.78 -11.56
N THR A 48 -15.33 8.01 -11.14
CA THR A 48 -14.00 8.64 -11.14
C THR A 48 -13.68 9.15 -9.74
N LEU A 49 -12.44 9.58 -9.51
CA LEU A 49 -12.04 10.18 -8.23
C LEU A 49 -12.84 11.45 -7.89
N GLU A 50 -13.31 12.17 -8.90
CA GLU A 50 -14.09 13.39 -8.74
C GLU A 50 -15.53 13.08 -8.30
N ASN A 51 -16.15 12.03 -8.86
CA ASN A 51 -17.59 11.77 -8.70
C ASN A 51 -17.94 10.62 -7.74
N VAL A 52 -16.95 9.83 -7.29
CA VAL A 52 -17.13 8.71 -6.37
C VAL A 52 -17.91 9.11 -5.11
N SER A 53 -18.81 8.25 -4.66
CA SER A 53 -19.64 8.53 -3.49
C SER A 53 -18.80 8.61 -2.21
N VAL A 54 -19.27 9.34 -1.20
CA VAL A 54 -18.58 9.38 0.11
C VAL A 54 -18.45 8.00 0.75
N HIS A 55 -19.40 7.09 0.47
CA HIS A 55 -19.35 5.72 0.97
C HIS A 55 -18.29 4.89 0.25
N ASP A 56 -18.20 4.97 -1.08
CA ASP A 56 -17.19 4.21 -1.85
C ASP A 56 -15.79 4.79 -1.68
N TRP A 57 -15.70 6.07 -1.32
CA TRP A 57 -14.44 6.71 -0.93
C TRP A 57 -13.77 6.05 0.27
N GLU A 58 -14.50 5.29 1.11
CA GLU A 58 -13.87 4.56 2.21
C GLU A 58 -12.91 3.45 1.73
N TYR A 59 -13.10 2.91 0.52
CA TYR A 59 -12.09 2.04 -0.11
C TYR A 59 -10.82 2.82 -0.45
N VAL A 60 -10.99 4.03 -1.00
CA VAL A 60 -9.88 4.93 -1.33
C VAL A 60 -9.14 5.37 -0.06
N ARG A 61 -9.86 5.76 0.99
CA ARG A 61 -9.30 6.05 2.32
C ARG A 61 -8.50 4.88 2.87
N GLY A 62 -8.98 3.66 2.65
CA GLY A 62 -8.29 2.44 3.02
C GLY A 62 -6.99 2.24 2.25
N ALA A 63 -7.02 2.46 0.93
CA ALA A 63 -5.82 2.36 0.09
C ALA A 63 -4.77 3.37 0.57
N VAL A 64 -5.16 4.63 0.76
CA VAL A 64 -4.25 5.68 1.24
C VAL A 64 -3.77 5.45 2.69
N TRP A 65 -4.46 4.65 3.49
CA TRP A 65 -4.15 4.51 4.92
C TRP A 65 -2.75 3.96 5.19
N ASN A 66 -2.20 3.10 4.33
CA ASN A 66 -0.87 2.53 4.55
C ASN A 66 0.23 3.61 4.45
N ASP A 67 0.06 4.57 3.54
CA ASP A 67 0.90 5.76 3.39
C ASP A 67 0.54 6.86 4.41
N ASP A 68 -0.65 6.81 5.00
CA ASP A 68 -1.10 7.76 6.00
C ASP A 68 -1.78 7.10 7.22
N PRO A 69 -1.04 6.29 8.00
CA PRO A 69 -1.59 5.65 9.18
C PRO A 69 -1.93 6.64 10.31
N ALA A 70 -1.52 7.90 10.16
CA ALA A 70 -1.89 9.01 11.05
C ALA A 70 -3.17 9.74 10.63
N CYS A 71 -3.73 9.47 9.44
CA CYS A 71 -4.92 10.13 8.87
C CYS A 71 -4.78 11.65 8.72
N LEU A 72 -3.62 12.13 8.25
CA LEU A 72 -3.25 13.52 8.08
C LEU A 72 -3.38 14.05 6.64
N LEU A 73 -3.57 13.19 5.63
CA LEU A 73 -3.70 13.58 4.21
C LEU A 73 -5.10 14.08 3.82
N PHE A 74 -6.07 13.98 4.72
CA PHE A 74 -7.45 14.40 4.48
C PHE A 74 -7.91 15.38 5.54
N GLU A 75 -8.81 16.28 5.17
CA GLU A 75 -9.50 17.16 6.11
C GLU A 75 -10.39 16.33 7.04
N ASP A 76 -10.34 16.63 8.34
CA ASP A 76 -11.12 15.92 9.36
C ASP A 76 -12.38 16.72 9.71
N THR A 77 -13.48 16.43 9.02
CA THR A 77 -14.76 17.10 9.24
C THR A 77 -15.86 16.08 9.49
N SER A 78 -16.95 16.49 10.13
CA SER A 78 -18.04 15.58 10.45
C SER A 78 -18.84 15.09 9.24
N SER A 79 -18.85 15.86 8.14
CA SER A 79 -19.71 15.63 6.98
C SER A 79 -18.96 15.29 5.69
N ASP A 80 -17.65 15.49 5.66
CA ASP A 80 -16.81 15.21 4.49
C ASP A 80 -15.59 14.38 4.90
N ASN A 81 -15.31 13.36 4.10
CA ASN A 81 -14.18 12.46 4.24
C ASN A 81 -13.39 12.32 2.92
N LYS A 82 -13.71 13.15 1.92
CA LYS A 82 -13.12 13.12 0.56
C LYS A 82 -12.04 14.16 0.34
N THR A 83 -12.14 15.30 1.00
CA THR A 83 -11.25 16.42 0.73
C THR A 83 -9.84 16.16 1.27
N TYR A 84 -8.85 16.18 0.38
CA TYR A 84 -7.45 16.17 0.75
C TYR A 84 -7.09 17.43 1.54
N SER A 85 -6.29 17.26 2.58
CA SER A 85 -5.79 18.37 3.39
C SER A 85 -4.64 19.09 2.68
N THR A 86 -4.00 20.02 3.38
CA THR A 86 -2.73 20.60 2.91
C THR A 86 -1.55 19.62 2.95
N ALA A 87 -1.71 18.47 3.62
CA ALA A 87 -0.68 17.48 3.95
C ALA A 87 0.52 18.04 4.75
N ALA A 88 0.46 19.26 5.26
CA ALA A 88 1.60 19.89 5.94
C ALA A 88 2.04 19.13 7.22
N MET A 89 1.08 18.63 8.00
CA MET A 89 1.38 17.81 9.18
C MET A 89 1.94 16.44 8.78
N TRP A 90 1.38 15.82 7.75
CA TRP A 90 1.89 14.56 7.22
C TRP A 90 3.35 14.71 6.78
N TYR A 91 3.67 15.72 5.98
CA TYR A 91 5.02 15.97 5.47
C TYR A 91 6.02 16.25 6.59
N LYS A 92 5.60 17.01 7.61
CA LYS A 92 6.40 17.23 8.80
C LYS A 92 6.71 15.90 9.52
N ASP A 93 5.71 15.06 9.73
CA ASP A 93 5.89 13.76 10.41
C ASP A 93 6.71 12.79 9.55
N TYR A 94 6.59 12.85 8.22
CA TYR A 94 7.39 12.08 7.28
C TYR A 94 8.89 12.44 7.38
N LEU A 95 9.26 13.71 7.21
CA LEU A 95 10.65 14.18 7.34
C LEU A 95 11.23 13.95 8.75
N LEU A 96 10.42 14.17 9.78
CA LEU A 96 10.83 13.87 11.15
C LEU A 96 11.06 12.37 11.34
N GLY A 97 10.23 11.52 10.70
CA GLY A 97 10.35 10.08 10.71
C GLY A 97 11.67 9.62 10.09
N GLU A 98 12.01 10.15 8.92
CA GLU A 98 13.29 9.87 8.25
C GLU A 98 14.47 10.15 9.19
N TYR A 99 14.51 11.37 9.74
CA TYR A 99 15.54 11.77 10.69
C TYR A 99 15.61 10.84 11.91
N GLN A 100 14.45 10.54 12.51
CA GLN A 100 14.36 9.70 13.71
C GLN A 100 14.86 8.28 13.48
N TRP A 101 14.56 7.68 12.31
CA TRP A 101 15.02 6.34 11.97
C TRP A 101 16.51 6.30 11.60
N GLN A 102 16.99 7.28 10.82
CA GLN A 102 18.43 7.40 10.49
C GLN A 102 19.32 7.61 11.72
N ASN A 103 18.82 8.33 12.73
CA ASN A 103 19.58 8.67 13.94
C ASN A 103 19.26 7.77 15.14
N ASN A 104 18.47 6.71 14.95
CA ASN A 104 18.06 5.79 16.02
C ASN A 104 17.43 6.54 17.23
N ASP A 105 16.65 7.59 16.96
CA ASP A 105 16.01 8.43 17.97
C ASP A 105 15.04 7.60 18.84
N ALA A 106 14.98 7.90 20.13
CA ALA A 106 14.13 7.18 21.08
C ALA A 106 12.62 7.33 20.80
N ASN A 107 12.22 8.39 20.10
CA ASN A 107 10.83 8.70 19.77
C ASN A 107 10.39 8.15 18.41
N ARG A 108 11.27 7.50 17.63
CA ARG A 108 10.93 6.96 16.30
C ARG A 108 9.70 6.04 16.31
N LEU A 109 9.47 5.33 17.43
CA LEU A 109 8.33 4.43 17.61
C LEU A 109 7.01 5.17 17.93
N GLN A 110 7.03 6.48 18.19
CA GLN A 110 5.83 7.30 18.37
C GLN A 110 5.27 7.84 17.05
N ASN A 111 6.14 7.97 16.04
CA ASN A 111 5.80 8.54 14.74
C ASN A 111 5.35 7.43 13.79
N VAL A 112 4.05 7.20 13.67
CA VAL A 112 3.51 6.10 12.85
C VAL A 112 3.79 6.29 11.35
N ILE A 113 3.85 7.53 10.85
CA ILE A 113 4.27 7.82 9.47
C ILE A 113 5.72 7.38 9.28
N GLY A 114 6.61 7.75 10.21
CA GLY A 114 8.01 7.31 10.17
C GLY A 114 8.15 5.78 10.27
N ARG A 115 7.33 5.13 11.10
CA ARG A 115 7.34 3.65 11.23
C ARG A 115 6.94 2.95 9.93
N SER A 116 5.93 3.45 9.21
CA SER A 116 5.47 2.83 7.95
C SER A 116 6.45 3.04 6.80
N HIS A 117 7.07 4.22 6.68
CA HIS A 117 7.93 4.51 5.53
C HIS A 117 9.41 4.16 5.76
N TYR A 118 9.91 4.28 6.99
CA TYR A 118 11.35 4.13 7.28
C TYR A 118 11.67 3.03 8.28
N GLY A 119 10.64 2.35 8.79
CA GLY A 119 10.74 1.62 10.04
C GLY A 119 10.19 0.20 10.05
N ASP A 120 9.79 -0.19 11.25
CA ASP A 120 9.31 -1.53 11.59
C ASP A 120 7.95 -1.88 10.99
N LEU A 121 7.26 -0.92 10.36
CA LEU A 121 5.99 -1.12 9.67
C LEU A 121 6.10 -1.05 8.13
N GLN A 122 7.31 -1.03 7.55
CA GLN A 122 7.52 -1.05 6.09
C GLN A 122 6.85 -2.22 5.35
N PHE A 123 6.55 -3.31 6.05
CA PHE A 123 5.78 -4.41 5.46
C PHE A 123 4.37 -3.98 5.02
N LEU A 124 3.83 -2.85 5.51
CA LEU A 124 2.59 -2.26 5.00
C LEU A 124 2.69 -1.82 3.54
N HIS A 125 3.91 -1.64 3.03
CA HIS A 125 4.20 -1.33 1.63
C HIS A 125 4.80 -2.53 0.89
N ALA A 126 4.52 -3.75 1.36
CA ALA A 126 5.17 -4.96 0.86
C ALA A 126 6.72 -4.89 0.86
N MET A 127 7.32 -4.11 1.76
CA MET A 127 8.77 -3.98 1.90
C MET A 127 9.29 -4.64 3.17
N ALA A 128 10.57 -4.97 3.20
CA ALA A 128 11.21 -5.42 4.42
C ALA A 128 11.54 -4.24 5.34
N SER A 129 11.56 -4.48 6.66
CA SER A 129 11.87 -3.42 7.64
C SER A 129 13.38 -3.17 7.81
N ASN A 130 14.22 -4.12 7.39
CA ASN A 130 15.67 -4.08 7.60
C ASN A 130 16.43 -4.58 6.37
N LEU A 131 17.63 -4.02 6.19
CA LEU A 131 18.62 -4.56 5.27
C LEU A 131 19.00 -6.00 5.66
N GLY A 132 18.96 -6.90 4.68
CA GLY A 132 19.26 -8.32 4.89
C GLY A 132 18.17 -9.12 5.59
N GLU A 133 16.96 -8.55 5.77
CA GLU A 133 15.82 -9.31 6.30
C GLU A 133 15.49 -10.49 5.38
N PRO A 134 15.39 -11.73 5.90
CA PRO A 134 15.00 -12.87 5.10
C PRO A 134 13.61 -12.66 4.49
N PRO A 135 13.37 -13.02 3.21
CA PRO A 135 12.08 -12.76 2.57
C PRO A 135 10.91 -13.47 3.27
N GLN A 136 11.17 -14.59 3.95
CA GLN A 136 10.19 -15.31 4.76
C GLN A 136 9.71 -14.49 5.96
N ASP A 137 10.57 -13.64 6.54
CA ASP A 137 10.18 -12.78 7.66
C ASP A 137 9.28 -11.63 7.22
N THR A 138 9.61 -10.95 6.12
CA THR A 138 8.72 -9.94 5.51
C THR A 138 7.36 -10.55 5.17
N LYS A 139 7.37 -11.70 4.49
CA LYS A 139 6.14 -12.43 4.14
C LYS A 139 5.33 -12.80 5.38
N ARG A 140 5.96 -13.27 6.45
CA ARG A 140 5.26 -13.60 7.70
C ARG A 140 4.57 -12.39 8.32
N LYS A 141 5.21 -11.21 8.31
CA LYS A 141 4.60 -9.95 8.79
C LYS A 141 3.38 -9.58 7.95
N LEU A 142 3.53 -9.59 6.62
CA LEU A 142 2.44 -9.36 5.65
C LEU A 142 1.25 -10.30 5.90
N MET A 143 1.49 -11.61 5.97
CA MET A 143 0.44 -12.61 6.18
C MET A 143 -0.25 -12.43 7.53
N THR A 144 0.49 -12.04 8.58
CA THR A 144 -0.08 -11.76 9.90
C THR A 144 -1.00 -10.55 9.88
N TRP A 145 -0.59 -9.48 9.20
CA TRP A 145 -1.41 -8.29 9.00
C TRP A 145 -2.67 -8.61 8.22
N LEU A 146 -2.51 -9.20 7.02
CA LEU A 146 -3.60 -9.53 6.10
C LEU A 146 -4.64 -10.44 6.75
N GLU A 147 -4.23 -11.40 7.57
CA GLU A 147 -5.17 -12.25 8.29
C GLU A 147 -6.11 -11.43 9.19
N VAL A 148 -5.54 -10.54 10.01
CA VAL A 148 -6.34 -9.77 10.97
C VAL A 148 -7.21 -8.75 10.25
N ILE A 149 -6.68 -8.08 9.23
CA ILE A 149 -7.44 -7.07 8.47
C ILE A 149 -8.55 -7.72 7.64
N TYR A 150 -8.31 -8.91 7.07
CA TYR A 150 -9.34 -9.67 6.39
C TYR A 150 -10.47 -10.07 7.34
N LYS A 151 -10.13 -10.57 8.52
CA LYS A 151 -11.10 -10.94 9.57
C LYS A 151 -11.87 -9.73 10.10
N LEU A 152 -11.23 -8.57 10.19
CA LEU A 152 -11.90 -7.30 10.48
C LEU A 152 -12.91 -6.94 9.38
N ALA A 153 -12.53 -7.09 8.11
CA ALA A 153 -13.39 -6.72 6.99
C ALA A 153 -14.65 -7.60 6.90
N ASN A 154 -14.56 -8.90 7.22
CA ASN A 154 -15.68 -9.83 7.08
C ASN A 154 -16.32 -10.28 8.42
N GLY A 155 -15.80 -9.84 9.57
CA GLY A 155 -16.26 -10.24 10.91
C GLY A 155 -15.89 -11.66 11.33
N GLU A 156 -15.00 -12.34 10.60
CA GLU A 156 -14.55 -13.70 10.91
C GLU A 156 -13.83 -13.76 12.25
N ASP A 157 -13.99 -14.88 12.96
CA ASP A 157 -13.51 -15.10 14.33
C ASP A 157 -13.98 -14.05 15.36
N GLY A 158 -15.03 -13.29 15.04
CA GLY A 158 -15.52 -12.23 15.91
C GLY A 158 -14.60 -11.01 15.99
N ILE A 159 -13.68 -10.86 15.03
CA ILE A 159 -12.87 -9.64 14.91
C ILE A 159 -13.77 -8.52 14.38
N THR A 160 -13.93 -7.46 15.16
CA THR A 160 -14.73 -6.28 14.80
C THR A 160 -13.90 -5.02 14.95
N LYS A 161 -14.46 -3.88 14.55
CA LYS A 161 -13.82 -2.57 14.73
C LYS A 161 -13.50 -2.24 16.20
N ASP A 162 -14.24 -2.83 17.15
CA ASP A 162 -14.08 -2.62 18.60
C ASP A 162 -13.02 -3.55 19.21
N THR A 163 -12.53 -4.54 18.46
CA THR A 163 -11.46 -5.43 18.90
C THR A 163 -10.18 -4.61 19.13
N THR A 164 -9.53 -4.81 20.28
CA THR A 164 -8.26 -4.16 20.60
C THR A 164 -7.08 -4.91 19.98
N ILE A 165 -6.01 -4.19 19.63
CA ILE A 165 -4.80 -4.75 18.99
C ILE A 165 -4.25 -5.93 19.80
N GLU A 166 -4.19 -5.81 21.14
CA GLU A 166 -3.69 -6.85 22.06
C GLU A 166 -4.45 -8.19 21.98
N LYS A 167 -5.69 -8.18 21.48
CA LYS A 167 -6.52 -9.37 21.29
C LYS A 167 -6.33 -10.03 19.92
N THR A 168 -5.42 -9.51 19.11
CA THR A 168 -5.17 -9.99 17.75
C THR A 168 -3.71 -10.42 17.60
N LYS A 169 -3.39 -11.05 16.46
CA LYS A 169 -2.01 -11.36 16.09
C LYS A 169 -1.15 -10.12 15.82
N LEU A 170 -1.75 -8.93 15.77
CA LEU A 170 -1.03 -7.67 15.53
C LEU A 170 -0.30 -7.15 16.77
N ASN A 171 -0.55 -7.69 17.97
CA ASN A 171 0.08 -7.19 19.21
C ASN A 171 1.59 -7.08 19.10
N ASP A 172 2.24 -8.16 18.65
CA ASP A 172 3.69 -8.22 18.57
C ASP A 172 4.24 -7.49 17.33
N LEU A 173 3.39 -7.29 16.31
CA LEU A 173 3.75 -6.63 15.06
C LEU A 173 3.67 -5.10 15.17
N LEU A 174 2.59 -4.57 15.76
CA LEU A 174 2.33 -3.14 15.85
C LEU A 174 2.83 -2.51 17.14
N CYS A 175 2.92 -3.26 18.24
CA CYS A 175 3.09 -2.69 19.56
C CYS A 175 4.34 -3.21 20.29
N PRO A 176 5.55 -3.05 19.73
CA PRO A 176 6.75 -3.13 20.55
C PRO A 176 6.63 -2.13 21.72
N PRO A 177 7.35 -2.34 22.83
CA PRO A 177 7.22 -1.50 24.02
C PRO A 177 7.24 0.00 23.69
N PHE A 178 6.25 0.71 24.23
CA PHE A 178 6.03 2.15 24.04
C PHE A 178 5.60 2.60 22.64
N ALA A 179 5.53 1.73 21.62
CA ALA A 179 5.20 2.16 20.26
C ALA A 179 3.75 2.64 20.08
N PHE A 180 3.57 3.49 19.09
CA PHE A 180 2.28 3.99 18.63
C PHE A 180 1.85 3.27 17.33
N PRO A 181 0.61 2.75 17.20
CA PRO A 181 -0.48 2.82 18.19
C PRO A 181 -0.25 1.88 19.38
N GLN A 182 -0.84 2.23 20.54
CA GLN A 182 -0.74 1.40 21.74
C GLN A 182 -1.66 0.17 21.67
N ARG A 183 -1.25 -0.93 22.29
CA ARG A 183 -1.94 -2.24 22.20
C ARG A 183 -3.40 -2.28 22.65
N TRP A 184 -3.80 -1.35 23.52
CA TRP A 184 -5.19 -1.22 24.01
C TRP A 184 -6.09 -0.39 23.07
N LYS A 185 -5.55 0.10 21.95
CA LYS A 185 -6.35 0.78 20.93
C LYS A 185 -7.15 -0.22 20.11
N THR A 186 -8.32 0.21 19.65
CA THR A 186 -9.22 -0.58 18.81
C THR A 186 -8.76 -0.59 17.36
N LEU A 187 -9.22 -1.55 16.57
CA LEU A 187 -8.98 -1.56 15.12
C LEU A 187 -9.64 -0.35 14.42
N GLU A 188 -10.76 0.16 14.95
CA GLU A 188 -11.31 1.46 14.51
C GLU A 188 -10.31 2.60 14.69
N PHE A 189 -9.64 2.68 15.84
CA PHE A 189 -8.63 3.70 16.07
C PHE A 189 -7.45 3.59 15.10
N VAL A 190 -7.06 2.37 14.73
CA VAL A 190 -6.00 2.13 13.73
C VAL A 190 -6.41 2.78 12.40
N PHE A 191 -7.59 2.44 11.87
CA PHE A 191 -8.03 2.91 10.55
C PHE A 191 -8.61 4.31 10.48
N ALA A 192 -9.03 4.88 11.61
CA ALA A 192 -9.75 6.15 11.64
C ALA A 192 -9.19 7.19 12.62
N ARG A 193 -8.21 6.85 13.48
CA ARG A 193 -7.51 7.79 14.39
C ARG A 193 -8.42 8.72 15.21
N ASN A 194 -9.66 8.31 15.51
CA ASN A 194 -10.73 9.14 16.09
C ASN A 194 -11.20 10.31 15.21
N THR A 195 -11.31 10.09 13.90
CA THR A 195 -11.87 11.05 12.95
C THR A 195 -13.18 11.65 13.44
N ALA A 196 -13.37 12.94 13.16
CA ALA A 196 -14.63 13.65 13.37
C ALA A 196 -15.74 13.16 12.43
N PHE A 197 -15.40 12.49 11.33
CA PHE A 197 -16.37 11.98 10.37
C PHE A 197 -17.39 11.04 11.02
N ALA A 198 -18.68 11.30 10.82
CA ALA A 198 -19.74 10.67 11.62
C ALA A 198 -20.00 9.18 11.30
N GLY A 199 -19.38 8.62 10.27
CA GLY A 199 -19.64 7.24 9.85
C GLY A 199 -18.53 6.60 9.02
N PRO A 200 -17.28 6.52 9.52
CA PRO A 200 -16.22 5.80 8.82
C PRO A 200 -16.60 4.33 8.64
N ASP A 201 -16.52 3.83 7.41
CA ASP A 201 -16.72 2.41 7.11
C ASP A 201 -15.37 1.68 7.25
N ILE A 202 -15.15 1.11 8.43
CA ILE A 202 -13.90 0.40 8.76
C ILE A 202 -13.74 -0.87 7.91
N THR A 203 -14.83 -1.50 7.48
CA THR A 203 -14.76 -2.66 6.58
C THR A 203 -14.19 -2.26 5.22
N ARG A 204 -14.69 -1.17 4.63
CA ARG A 204 -14.18 -0.67 3.35
C ARG A 204 -12.74 -0.17 3.46
N ARG A 205 -12.38 0.51 4.57
CA ARG A 205 -10.98 0.90 4.82
C ARG A 205 -10.05 -0.29 4.95
N ALA A 206 -10.48 -1.35 5.64
CA ALA A 206 -9.72 -2.58 5.76
C ALA A 206 -9.47 -3.24 4.38
N ILE A 207 -10.50 -3.27 3.52
CA ILE A 207 -10.35 -3.76 2.13
C ILE A 207 -9.38 -2.88 1.33
N GLY A 208 -9.50 -1.56 1.42
CA GLY A 208 -8.57 -0.65 0.77
C GLY A 208 -7.12 -0.84 1.21
N SER A 209 -6.88 -1.05 2.51
CA SER A 209 -5.53 -1.31 3.03
C SER A 209 -4.94 -2.64 2.53
N ILE A 210 -5.79 -3.65 2.33
CA ILE A 210 -5.40 -4.90 1.67
C ILE A 210 -5.06 -4.64 0.19
N PHE A 211 -5.85 -3.83 -0.50
CA PHE A 211 -5.59 -3.43 -1.88
C PHE A 211 -4.23 -2.73 -2.03
N HIS A 212 -3.93 -1.78 -1.14
CA HIS A 212 -2.64 -1.09 -1.12
C HIS A 212 -1.47 -2.07 -1.08
N ILE A 213 -1.51 -3.03 -0.14
CA ILE A 213 -0.48 -4.06 -0.01
C ILE A 213 -0.36 -4.94 -1.28
N ILE A 214 -1.47 -5.27 -1.94
CA ILE A 214 -1.44 -5.98 -3.22
C ILE A 214 -0.75 -5.09 -4.27
N GLN A 215 -1.11 -3.82 -4.35
CA GLN A 215 -0.60 -2.86 -5.33
C GLN A 215 0.89 -2.64 -5.19
N ASP A 216 1.37 -2.31 -3.99
CA ASP A 216 2.80 -2.15 -3.71
C ASP A 216 3.58 -3.42 -3.98
N SER A 217 2.98 -4.58 -3.72
CA SER A 217 3.65 -5.83 -4.05
C SER A 217 3.93 -5.98 -5.55
N TYR A 218 3.29 -5.24 -6.45
CA TYR A 218 3.59 -5.21 -7.89
C TYR A 218 4.33 -3.95 -8.34
N ALA A 219 4.58 -3.00 -7.44
CA ALA A 219 5.41 -1.83 -7.70
C ALA A 219 6.90 -2.22 -7.68
N ILE A 220 7.63 -1.85 -8.73
CA ILE A 220 9.05 -2.22 -8.88
C ILE A 220 9.94 -1.55 -7.82
N GLY A 221 9.54 -0.40 -7.28
CA GLY A 221 10.19 0.25 -6.15
C GLY A 221 10.11 -0.59 -4.87
N HIS A 222 9.05 -1.35 -4.67
CA HIS A 222 8.80 -2.05 -3.40
C HIS A 222 9.29 -3.50 -3.41
N THR A 223 9.16 -4.18 -4.56
CA THR A 223 9.56 -5.57 -4.70
C THR A 223 10.20 -5.85 -6.05
N ARG A 224 11.12 -6.82 -6.06
CA ARG A 224 11.58 -7.46 -7.29
C ARG A 224 10.82 -8.75 -7.50
N ARG A 225 10.28 -8.94 -8.71
CA ARG A 225 9.57 -10.16 -9.13
C ARG A 225 10.19 -10.77 -10.36
N VAL A 226 9.96 -12.08 -10.53
CA VAL A 226 10.31 -12.79 -11.77
C VAL A 226 9.41 -12.32 -12.90
N THR A 227 9.97 -11.76 -13.97
CA THR A 227 9.22 -11.42 -15.20
C THR A 227 8.73 -12.69 -15.90
N LEU A 228 7.44 -12.72 -16.26
CA LEU A 228 6.80 -13.88 -16.90
C LEU A 228 6.68 -13.78 -18.41
N ASN A 229 6.79 -12.57 -18.98
CA ASN A 229 6.79 -12.32 -20.43
C ASN A 229 8.03 -11.52 -20.86
N PRO A 230 9.26 -12.03 -20.65
CA PRO A 230 10.49 -11.32 -21.00
C PRO A 230 10.60 -10.99 -22.51
N GLU A 231 9.92 -11.73 -23.37
CA GLU A 231 9.83 -11.50 -24.82
C GLU A 231 9.11 -10.20 -25.19
N ASP A 232 8.24 -9.70 -24.30
CA ASP A 232 7.48 -8.47 -24.50
C ASP A 232 8.24 -7.21 -23.99
N LYS A 233 9.40 -7.41 -23.34
CA LYS A 233 10.24 -6.33 -22.82
C LYS A 233 10.97 -5.62 -23.96
N ILE A 234 10.78 -4.31 -24.08
CA ILE A 234 11.37 -3.48 -25.13
C ILE A 234 12.61 -2.70 -24.67
N SER A 235 12.81 -2.52 -23.35
CA SER A 235 13.97 -1.86 -22.77
C SER A 235 14.18 -2.31 -21.32
N ASP A 236 15.44 -2.37 -20.89
CA ASP A 236 15.83 -2.60 -19.49
C ASP A 236 16.02 -1.30 -18.70
N GLN A 237 16.41 -0.20 -19.38
CA GLN A 237 16.70 1.09 -18.73
C GLN A 237 16.21 2.28 -19.58
N PRO A 238 15.09 2.92 -19.21
CA PRO A 238 14.13 2.47 -18.19
C PRO A 238 13.48 1.13 -18.60
N LEU A 239 13.06 0.34 -17.62
CA LEU A 239 12.29 -0.88 -17.85
C LEU A 239 10.99 -0.52 -18.58
N LYS A 240 10.76 -1.13 -19.75
CA LYS A 240 9.56 -0.90 -20.55
C LYS A 240 9.11 -2.17 -21.25
N PHE A 241 7.80 -2.32 -21.40
CA PHE A 241 7.15 -3.39 -22.15
C PHE A 241 6.39 -2.83 -23.36
N SER A 242 6.06 -3.70 -24.31
CA SER A 242 5.27 -3.32 -25.49
C SER A 242 3.90 -2.74 -25.08
N LEU A 243 3.45 -1.68 -25.75
CA LEU A 243 2.12 -1.09 -25.52
C LEU A 243 0.96 -1.99 -25.97
N THR A 244 1.24 -3.06 -26.73
CA THR A 244 0.23 -4.02 -27.19
C THR A 244 0.01 -5.18 -26.22
N THR A 245 0.75 -5.20 -25.11
CA THR A 245 0.67 -6.19 -24.04
C THR A 245 0.78 -5.44 -22.71
N TYR A 246 0.83 -6.17 -21.60
CA TYR A 246 1.15 -5.62 -20.28
C TYR A 246 2.20 -6.50 -19.61
N ASP A 247 2.93 -5.92 -18.68
CA ASP A 247 3.96 -6.62 -17.94
C ASP A 247 3.38 -7.64 -16.96
N LYS A 248 3.90 -8.86 -17.00
CA LYS A 248 3.44 -9.98 -16.16
C LYS A 248 4.52 -10.36 -15.18
N TRP A 249 4.13 -10.44 -13.91
CA TRP A 249 5.04 -10.67 -12.80
C TRP A 249 4.67 -11.90 -12.00
N GLY A 250 5.67 -12.72 -11.72
CA GLY A 250 5.56 -13.96 -10.98
C GLY A 250 5.91 -13.80 -9.50
N PRO A 251 6.48 -14.85 -8.89
CA PRO A 251 6.93 -14.83 -7.51
C PRO A 251 7.95 -13.73 -7.22
N ILE A 252 7.96 -13.26 -5.97
CA ILE A 252 8.88 -12.27 -5.42
C ILE A 252 10.26 -12.90 -5.26
N SER A 253 11.27 -12.30 -5.89
CA SER A 253 12.66 -12.68 -5.74
C SER A 253 13.38 -11.85 -4.68
N ASN A 254 12.92 -10.62 -4.40
CA ASN A 254 13.45 -9.76 -3.35
C ASN A 254 12.38 -8.79 -2.83
N PHE A 255 12.35 -8.55 -1.52
CA PHE A 255 11.64 -7.42 -0.94
C PHE A 255 12.62 -6.27 -0.74
N HIS A 256 12.31 -5.09 -1.24
CA HIS A 256 13.19 -3.93 -1.04
C HIS A 256 13.04 -3.37 0.38
N THR A 257 13.95 -2.48 0.78
CA THR A 257 13.96 -1.80 2.10
C THR A 257 14.46 -0.37 1.97
N TYR A 258 13.78 0.59 2.62
CA TYR A 258 14.26 1.97 2.70
C TYR A 258 15.53 2.14 3.56
N ALA A 259 15.81 1.20 4.47
CA ALA A 259 17.00 1.26 5.32
C ALA A 259 18.30 1.27 4.47
N GLY A 260 19.01 2.41 4.47
CA GLY A 260 20.22 2.61 3.69
C GLY A 260 20.00 3.21 2.29
N GLN A 261 18.82 3.75 2.00
CA GLN A 261 18.51 4.44 0.73
C GLN A 261 18.71 5.96 0.79
N SER A 262 18.95 6.57 -0.37
CA SER A 262 18.80 8.01 -0.61
C SER A 262 17.38 8.32 -1.15
N SER A 263 17.00 9.61 -1.18
CA SER A 263 15.71 10.12 -1.67
C SER A 263 15.33 9.72 -3.10
N GLU A 264 16.26 9.14 -3.87
CA GLU A 264 16.10 8.73 -5.27
C GLU A 264 15.23 7.46 -5.46
N HIS A 265 14.92 6.72 -4.39
CA HIS A 265 14.22 5.43 -4.51
C HIS A 265 12.74 5.56 -4.90
N SER A 266 12.11 6.70 -4.62
CA SER A 266 10.70 6.95 -4.92
C SER A 266 10.36 7.03 -6.42
N HIS A 267 11.37 7.14 -7.29
CA HIS A 267 11.20 7.12 -8.74
C HIS A 267 10.59 5.84 -9.31
N TYR A 268 10.63 4.76 -8.52
CA TYR A 268 10.23 3.44 -8.96
C TYR A 268 8.91 2.98 -8.36
N ASP A 269 8.27 3.82 -7.55
CA ASP A 269 7.00 3.47 -6.91
C ASP A 269 5.90 3.37 -7.98
N HIS A 270 5.79 4.34 -8.90
CA HIS A 270 5.11 4.23 -10.22
C HIS A 270 5.67 5.28 -11.21
N SER A 271 5.37 5.19 -12.51
CA SER A 271 5.82 6.21 -13.48
C SER A 271 5.14 7.57 -13.22
N ASP A 272 5.76 8.67 -13.67
CA ASP A 272 5.17 10.02 -13.64
C ASP A 272 3.89 10.16 -14.50
N ASP A 273 3.56 9.11 -15.26
CA ASP A 273 2.40 9.11 -16.13
C ASP A 273 1.11 9.09 -15.28
N PRO A 274 0.11 9.92 -15.63
CA PRO A 274 -1.15 9.91 -14.93
C PRO A 274 -1.87 8.57 -15.11
N PRO A 275 -2.68 8.14 -14.13
CA PRO A 275 -3.54 6.98 -14.31
C PRO A 275 -4.56 7.22 -15.43
N PRO A 276 -5.12 6.15 -16.02
CA PRO A 276 -6.12 6.29 -17.06
C PRO A 276 -7.35 7.05 -16.55
N ALA A 277 -7.86 7.97 -17.38
CA ALA A 277 -9.06 8.74 -17.04
C ALA A 277 -10.33 7.87 -17.00
N ASN A 278 -10.37 6.81 -17.82
CA ASN A 278 -11.47 5.85 -17.86
C ASN A 278 -11.13 4.62 -17.02
N LEU A 279 -11.60 4.58 -15.78
CA LEU A 279 -11.34 3.48 -14.85
C LEU A 279 -12.14 2.21 -15.15
N ASP A 280 -13.12 2.27 -16.07
CA ASP A 280 -13.78 1.09 -16.62
C ASP A 280 -12.86 0.29 -17.56
N ASP A 281 -11.88 0.96 -18.15
CA ASP A 281 -10.95 0.38 -19.12
C ASP A 281 -9.63 0.02 -18.46
N VAL A 282 -9.53 -1.24 -18.05
CA VAL A 282 -8.32 -1.79 -17.45
C VAL A 282 -7.13 -1.78 -18.42
N GLU A 283 -7.33 -1.71 -19.74
CA GLU A 283 -6.23 -1.62 -20.72
C GLU A 283 -5.47 -0.30 -20.62
N GLY A 284 -6.10 0.74 -20.07
CA GLY A 284 -5.45 2.00 -19.76
C GLY A 284 -4.30 1.89 -18.77
N PHE A 285 -4.20 0.79 -18.01
CA PHE A 285 -3.08 0.51 -17.10
C PHE A 285 -1.94 -0.28 -17.75
N ASN A 286 -2.05 -0.74 -19.00
CA ASN A 286 -1.04 -1.59 -19.64
C ASN A 286 0.33 -0.90 -19.81
N SER A 287 0.35 0.44 -19.89
CA SER A 287 1.58 1.22 -19.98
C SER A 287 2.22 1.51 -18.61
N LEU A 288 1.52 1.22 -17.51
CA LEU A 288 1.97 1.48 -16.15
C LEU A 288 2.45 0.17 -15.53
N LEU A 289 3.77 0.08 -15.28
CA LEU A 289 4.40 -1.15 -14.79
C LEU A 289 3.71 -1.67 -13.53
N GLY A 290 3.35 -2.95 -13.54
CA GLY A 290 2.72 -3.68 -12.45
C GLY A 290 1.27 -3.32 -12.19
N CYS A 291 0.79 -2.16 -12.66
CA CYS A 291 -0.52 -1.62 -12.32
C CYS A 291 -1.66 -2.48 -12.89
N ARG A 292 -1.52 -2.97 -14.12
CA ARG A 292 -2.52 -3.87 -14.72
C ARG A 292 -2.67 -5.17 -13.91
N MET A 293 -1.56 -5.78 -13.53
CA MET A 293 -1.55 -6.96 -12.65
C MET A 293 -2.14 -6.65 -11.27
N ALA A 294 -1.84 -5.48 -10.70
CA ALA A 294 -2.39 -5.05 -9.42
C ALA A 294 -3.93 -4.92 -9.45
N VAL A 295 -4.50 -4.36 -10.53
CA VAL A 295 -5.96 -4.32 -10.74
C VAL A 295 -6.53 -5.74 -10.75
N GLU A 296 -5.95 -6.64 -11.56
CA GLU A 296 -6.42 -8.03 -11.69
C GLU A 296 -6.35 -8.80 -10.37
N LYS A 297 -5.32 -8.56 -9.56
CA LYS A 297 -5.15 -9.22 -8.26
C LYS A 297 -6.05 -8.63 -7.18
N CYS A 298 -6.32 -7.33 -7.18
CA CYS A 298 -7.34 -6.73 -6.33
C CYS A 298 -8.74 -7.28 -6.68
N GLU A 299 -9.04 -7.43 -7.98
CA GLU A 299 -10.29 -8.04 -8.44
C GLU A 299 -10.41 -9.50 -7.98
N ALA A 300 -9.34 -10.29 -8.11
CA ALA A 300 -9.31 -11.69 -7.66
C ALA A 300 -9.55 -11.81 -6.14
N PHE A 301 -8.95 -10.92 -5.33
CA PHE A 301 -9.24 -10.84 -3.90
C PHE A 301 -10.72 -10.55 -3.64
N MET A 302 -11.31 -9.58 -4.35
CA MET A 302 -12.72 -9.24 -4.17
C MET A 302 -13.67 -10.38 -4.55
N LYS A 303 -13.32 -11.21 -5.54
CA LYS A 303 -14.07 -12.45 -5.84
C LYS A 303 -14.09 -13.38 -4.63
N LEU A 304 -12.95 -13.59 -3.96
CA LEU A 304 -12.88 -14.42 -2.75
C LEU A 304 -13.67 -13.80 -1.59
N PHE A 305 -13.54 -12.49 -1.39
CA PHE A 305 -14.23 -11.74 -0.33
C PHE A 305 -15.74 -11.79 -0.49
N THR A 306 -16.26 -11.45 -1.68
CA THR A 306 -17.69 -11.44 -1.98
C THR A 306 -18.32 -12.82 -2.01
N ALA A 307 -17.53 -13.86 -2.31
CA ALA A 307 -17.96 -15.25 -2.15
C ALA A 307 -18.03 -15.71 -0.67
N GLY A 308 -17.59 -14.88 0.29
CA GLY A 308 -17.55 -15.23 1.71
C GLY A 308 -16.49 -16.27 2.05
N THR A 309 -15.44 -16.40 1.24
CA THR A 309 -14.38 -17.41 1.39
C THR A 309 -13.61 -17.17 2.69
N LYS A 310 -13.63 -18.11 3.64
CA LYS A 310 -12.92 -17.95 4.91
C LYS A 310 -11.40 -17.87 4.73
N TRP A 311 -10.71 -17.24 5.69
CA TRP A 311 -9.25 -17.08 5.65
C TRP A 311 -8.53 -18.40 5.40
N ALA A 312 -8.81 -19.40 6.23
CA ALA A 312 -8.18 -20.72 6.16
C ALA A 312 -8.67 -21.58 4.97
N ALA A 313 -9.80 -21.22 4.34
CA ALA A 313 -10.40 -22.01 3.27
C ALA A 313 -9.86 -21.65 1.88
N GLY A 314 -9.28 -20.46 1.70
CA GLY A 314 -8.72 -20.07 0.41
C GLY A 314 -8.01 -18.72 0.36
N VAL A 315 -8.41 -17.76 1.19
CA VAL A 315 -7.81 -16.40 1.14
C VAL A 315 -6.34 -16.41 1.58
N SER A 316 -6.01 -17.17 2.62
CA SER A 316 -4.61 -17.37 3.05
C SER A 316 -3.76 -17.96 1.93
N LYS A 317 -4.27 -18.97 1.22
CA LYS A 317 -3.59 -19.60 0.09
C LYS A 317 -3.36 -18.62 -1.06
N PHE A 318 -4.36 -17.80 -1.40
CA PHE A 318 -4.24 -16.76 -2.41
C PHE A 318 -3.10 -15.78 -2.10
N PHE A 319 -3.03 -15.29 -0.86
CA PHE A 319 -1.93 -14.40 -0.47
C PHE A 319 -0.58 -15.12 -0.41
N ASP A 320 -0.53 -16.34 0.14
CA ASP A 320 0.72 -17.06 0.34
C ASP A 320 1.33 -17.57 -0.98
N GLU A 321 0.51 -18.12 -1.86
CA GLU A 321 0.95 -18.85 -3.06
C GLU A 321 0.81 -18.05 -4.37
N GLU A 322 0.07 -16.93 -4.37
CA GLU A 322 -0.05 -16.08 -5.57
C GLU A 322 0.54 -14.69 -5.36
N ILE A 323 0.07 -13.94 -4.36
CA ILE A 323 0.50 -12.55 -4.18
C ILE A 323 1.94 -12.48 -3.65
N PHE A 324 2.22 -13.22 -2.57
CA PHE A 324 3.51 -13.23 -1.88
C PHE A 324 4.28 -14.54 -2.07
N ALA A 325 4.01 -15.26 -3.16
CA ALA A 325 4.83 -16.39 -3.56
C ALA A 325 6.30 -15.96 -3.61
N LEU A 326 7.20 -16.75 -3.03
CA LEU A 326 8.64 -16.48 -3.10
C LEU A 326 9.25 -17.31 -4.22
N ALA A 327 10.11 -16.69 -5.03
CA ALA A 327 10.87 -17.39 -6.04
C ALA A 327 11.86 -18.37 -5.41
N GLU A 328 12.22 -19.42 -6.15
CA GLU A 328 13.36 -20.25 -5.77
C GLU A 328 14.63 -19.38 -5.73
N GLY A 329 15.35 -19.44 -4.61
CA GLY A 329 16.53 -18.59 -4.42
C GLY A 329 16.23 -17.12 -4.10
N ALA A 330 15.00 -16.79 -3.68
CA ALA A 330 14.67 -15.45 -3.20
C ALA A 330 15.72 -14.95 -2.18
N THR A 331 16.22 -13.74 -2.40
CA THR A 331 17.35 -13.19 -1.67
C THR A 331 16.90 -12.36 -0.47
N PRO A 332 17.76 -12.18 0.56
CA PRO A 332 17.49 -11.23 1.64
C PRO A 332 17.31 -9.80 1.11
N ALA A 333 16.51 -9.02 1.82
CA ALA A 333 16.13 -7.67 1.42
C ALA A 333 17.33 -6.74 1.17
N ASN A 334 17.24 -5.94 0.12
CA ASN A 334 18.25 -4.93 -0.21
C ASN A 334 17.59 -3.63 -0.70
N ASN A 335 18.42 -2.66 -1.08
CA ASN A 335 17.98 -1.36 -1.57
C ASN A 335 18.19 -1.18 -3.09
N GLU A 336 18.34 -2.27 -3.84
CA GLU A 336 18.63 -2.25 -5.26
C GLU A 336 17.36 -2.49 -6.08
N VAL A 337 16.99 -1.55 -6.95
CA VAL A 337 15.73 -1.60 -7.73
C VAL A 337 15.86 -2.33 -9.09
N TRP A 338 16.77 -3.30 -9.22
CA TRP A 338 17.13 -3.89 -10.53
C TRP A 338 17.17 -5.42 -10.55
#